data_AF-A0A966E067-F1
#
_entry.id   AF-A0A966E067-F1
#
_cell.length_a   1.000
_cell.length_b   1.000
_cell.length_c   1.000
_cell.angle_alpha   90.00
_cell.angle_beta   90.00
_cell.angle_gamma   90.00
#
_symmetry.space_group_name_H-M   'P 1'
#
loop_
_entity.id
_entity.type
_entity.pdbx_description
1 polymer ?
#
loop_
_entity_poly.entity_id
_entity_poly.type
_entity_poly.pdbx_seq_one_letter_code
_entity_poly.pdbx_strand_id
1 'polypeptide(L)'
;MAPDAPSSAEVAGLQSKSAYSGEFRRDLADSDILHWGEGTVSIGGDSVTLVGSVAPGPDYRLYLSPEFVETENDFMALKSSMVQVGPVKTFENFIVPLPEGIDPSSYNTVIIWCEAFGQFITAAQYQ
;
A
#
# COMPACT_ATOMS: atom_id res chain seq x y z
N MET A 1 -18.81 9.14 -1.69
CA MET A 1 -18.76 7.66 -1.68
C MET A 1 -17.45 7.23 -2.31
N ALA A 2 -16.82 6.17 -1.81
CA ALA A 2 -15.69 5.54 -2.48
C ALA A 2 -16.16 4.95 -3.84
N PRO A 3 -15.29 4.91 -4.87
CA PRO A 3 -15.59 4.18 -6.10
C PRO A 3 -15.77 2.68 -5.82
N ASP A 4 -16.40 1.98 -6.76
CA ASP A 4 -16.51 0.53 -6.72
C ASP A 4 -15.12 -0.12 -6.76
N ALA A 5 -14.98 -1.24 -6.05
CA ALA A 5 -13.78 -2.06 -6.08
C ALA A 5 -13.50 -2.61 -7.49
N PRO A 6 -12.23 -2.79 -7.88
CA PRO A 6 -11.90 -3.52 -9.10
C PRO A 6 -12.40 -4.97 -9.00
N SER A 7 -12.71 -5.59 -10.15
CA SER A 7 -13.12 -6.99 -10.15
C SER A 7 -11.96 -7.91 -9.80
N SER A 8 -12.26 -9.06 -9.20
CA SER A 8 -11.23 -10.05 -8.85
C SER A 8 -10.44 -10.55 -10.06
N ALA A 9 -11.08 -10.60 -11.24
CA ALA A 9 -10.41 -11.00 -12.48
C ALA A 9 -9.39 -9.96 -12.96
N GLU A 10 -9.71 -8.66 -12.85
CA GLU A 10 -8.79 -7.57 -13.17
C GLU A 10 -7.57 -7.59 -12.24
N VAL A 11 -7.80 -7.72 -10.94
CA VAL A 11 -6.71 -7.78 -9.94
C VAL A 11 -5.81 -8.98 -10.19
N ALA A 12 -6.38 -10.17 -10.39
CA ALA A 12 -5.61 -11.38 -10.66
C ALA A 12 -4.76 -11.28 -11.95
N GLY A 13 -5.32 -10.65 -12.99
CA GLY A 13 -4.62 -10.40 -14.25
C GLY A 13 -3.37 -9.53 -14.09
N LEU A 14 -3.40 -8.54 -13.21
CA LEU A 14 -2.24 -7.68 -12.90
C LEU A 14 -1.28 -8.36 -11.91
N GLN A 15 -1.80 -9.06 -10.92
CA GLN A 15 -1.01 -9.78 -9.92
C GLN A 15 -0.11 -10.84 -10.56
N SER A 16 -0.61 -11.58 -11.56
CA SER A 16 0.19 -12.56 -12.31
C SER A 16 1.38 -11.98 -13.09
N LYS A 17 1.43 -10.65 -13.28
CA LYS A 17 2.51 -9.92 -13.95
C LYS A 17 3.42 -9.17 -12.96
N SER A 18 3.12 -9.25 -11.66
CA SER A 18 3.88 -8.55 -10.63
C SER A 18 5.22 -9.22 -10.40
N ALA A 19 6.25 -8.41 -10.19
CA ALA A 19 7.61 -8.89 -9.92
C ALA A 19 7.82 -9.18 -8.43
N TYR A 20 7.06 -8.50 -7.56
CA TYR A 20 7.18 -8.59 -6.11
C TYR A 20 5.82 -8.80 -5.46
N SER A 21 5.83 -9.34 -4.25
CA SER A 21 4.66 -9.47 -3.39
C SER A 21 5.04 -9.40 -1.92
N GLY A 22 4.14 -8.84 -1.11
CA GLY A 22 4.22 -8.84 0.34
C GLY A 22 2.85 -9.12 0.96
N GLU A 23 2.81 -9.20 2.29
CA GLU A 23 1.58 -9.44 3.03
C GLU A 23 1.31 -8.28 3.99
N PHE A 24 0.17 -7.61 3.81
CA PHE A 24 -0.37 -6.74 4.85
C PHE A 24 -0.93 -7.60 5.97
N ARG A 25 -0.61 -7.21 7.21
CA ARG A 25 -1.05 -7.88 8.43
C ARG A 25 -1.68 -6.87 9.38
N ARG A 26 -2.64 -7.34 10.18
CA ARG A 26 -3.36 -6.50 11.16
C ARG A 26 -2.59 -6.27 12.46
N ASP A 27 -1.51 -7.00 12.67
CA ASP A 27 -0.74 -7.05 13.92
C ASP A 27 0.63 -6.35 13.79
N LEU A 28 0.68 -5.26 13.02
CA LEU A 28 1.82 -4.33 12.98
C LEU A 28 1.82 -3.44 14.24
N ALA A 29 2.98 -2.89 14.60
CA ALA A 29 3.16 -2.14 15.85
C ALA A 29 2.11 -1.05 16.11
N ASP A 30 1.80 -0.21 15.12
CA ASP A 30 0.80 0.87 15.23
C ASP A 30 -0.56 0.52 14.59
N SER A 31 -0.82 -0.74 14.25
CA SER A 31 -2.15 -1.15 13.77
C SER A 31 -3.14 -1.27 14.93
N ASP A 32 -4.38 -0.83 14.67
CA ASP A 32 -5.48 -0.89 15.63
C ASP A 32 -6.83 -1.24 14.96
N ILE A 33 -7.93 -1.18 15.73
CA ILE A 33 -9.27 -1.54 15.22
C ILE A 33 -9.80 -0.60 14.12
N LEU A 34 -9.26 0.61 14.01
CA LEU A 34 -9.59 1.65 13.04
C LEU A 34 -8.54 1.77 11.92
N HIS A 35 -7.29 1.40 12.17
CA HIS A 35 -6.16 1.56 11.26
C HIS A 35 -5.49 0.22 11.02
N TRP A 36 -5.89 -0.47 9.95
CA TRP A 36 -5.39 -1.79 9.62
C TRP A 36 -5.45 -2.06 8.11
N GLY A 37 -4.68 -3.05 7.69
CA GLY A 37 -4.79 -3.66 6.37
C GLY A 37 -4.42 -5.13 6.43
N GLU A 38 -4.97 -5.92 5.51
CA GLU A 38 -4.69 -7.35 5.41
C GLU A 38 -4.75 -7.83 3.97
N GLY A 39 -3.94 -8.85 3.66
CA GLY A 39 -3.96 -9.55 2.38
C GLY A 39 -2.69 -9.37 1.57
N THR A 40 -2.69 -9.93 0.36
CA THR A 40 -1.52 -9.96 -0.51
C THR A 40 -1.44 -8.69 -1.35
N VAL A 41 -0.41 -7.90 -1.10
CA VAL A 41 -0.04 -6.76 -1.95
C VAL A 41 0.99 -7.22 -2.99
N SER A 42 0.81 -6.81 -4.24
CA SER A 42 1.67 -7.19 -5.36
C SER A 42 2.12 -5.96 -6.13
N ILE A 43 3.39 -5.91 -6.49
CA ILE A 43 4.01 -4.76 -7.14
C ILE A 43 4.51 -5.20 -8.52
N GLY A 44 3.87 -4.67 -9.57
CA GLY A 44 4.27 -4.84 -10.96
C GLY A 44 4.91 -3.58 -11.53
N GLY A 45 5.26 -3.63 -12.81
CA GLY A 45 5.85 -2.49 -13.52
C GLY A 45 4.89 -1.32 -13.75
N ASP A 46 3.58 -1.58 -13.79
CA ASP A 46 2.58 -0.56 -14.13
C ASP A 46 1.61 -0.27 -12.98
N SER A 47 1.59 -1.09 -11.92
CA SER A 47 0.61 -0.98 -10.84
C SER A 47 1.03 -1.70 -9.57
N VAL A 48 0.51 -1.21 -8.44
CA VAL A 48 0.44 -1.93 -7.16
C VAL A 48 -0.99 -2.40 -6.94
N THR A 49 -1.17 -3.67 -6.61
CA THR A 49 -2.49 -4.27 -6.38
C THR A 49 -2.60 -4.89 -5.00
N LEU A 50 -3.82 -4.94 -4.46
CA LEU A 50 -4.15 -5.70 -3.25
C LEU A 50 -5.28 -6.69 -3.55
N VAL A 51 -5.08 -7.93 -3.13
CA VAL A 51 -6.16 -8.88 -2.85
C VAL A 51 -6.32 -8.96 -1.33
N GLY A 52 -7.38 -8.36 -0.81
CA GLY A 52 -7.56 -8.15 0.63
C GLY A 52 -8.27 -6.84 0.91
N SER A 53 -8.13 -6.34 2.14
CA SER A 53 -8.89 -5.18 2.62
C SER A 53 -8.04 -4.26 3.47
N VAL A 54 -8.40 -2.98 3.50
CA VAL A 54 -7.84 -1.98 4.41
C VAL A 54 -8.97 -1.22 5.08
N ALA A 55 -8.75 -0.72 6.28
CA ALA A 55 -9.73 0.10 6.96
C ALA A 55 -10.06 1.35 6.12
N PRO A 56 -11.32 1.80 6.00
CA PRO A 56 -11.66 2.96 5.19
C PRO A 56 -11.17 4.28 5.82
N GLY A 57 -10.66 5.20 5.00
CA GLY A 57 -10.26 6.53 5.46
C GLY A 57 -10.24 7.61 4.36
N PRO A 58 -10.11 8.90 4.72
CA PRO A 58 -10.44 10.00 3.81
C PRO A 58 -9.32 10.37 2.81
N ASP A 59 -8.05 10.14 3.14
CA ASP A 59 -6.91 10.56 2.29
C ASP A 59 -5.75 9.55 2.35
N TYR A 60 -6.04 8.32 1.95
CA TYR A 60 -5.02 7.27 1.92
C TYR A 60 -4.11 7.42 0.72
N ARG A 61 -2.80 7.34 0.99
CA ARG A 61 -1.72 7.38 0.01
C ARG A 61 -0.88 6.14 0.12
N LEU A 62 -0.54 5.58 -1.03
CA LEU A 62 0.42 4.50 -1.15
C LEU A 62 1.83 5.09 -1.31
N TYR A 63 2.75 4.61 -0.50
CA TYR A 63 4.16 4.95 -0.55
C TYR A 63 5.02 3.70 -0.79
N LEU A 64 6.16 3.88 -1.46
CA LEU A 64 7.26 2.90 -1.45
C LEU A 64 8.41 3.45 -0.62
N SER A 65 8.96 2.61 0.25
CA SER A 65 10.02 2.95 1.20
C SER A 65 11.23 2.03 1.03
N PRO A 66 12.47 2.56 1.14
CA PRO A 66 13.69 1.74 1.09
C PRO A 66 13.89 0.90 2.37
N GLU A 67 13.18 1.23 3.44
CA GLU A 67 13.22 0.54 4.73
C GLU A 67 11.82 0.18 5.20
N PHE A 68 11.75 -0.85 6.05
CA PHE A 68 10.49 -1.30 6.61
C PHE A 68 9.96 -0.33 7.67
N VAL A 69 8.65 -0.13 7.69
CA VAL A 69 7.94 0.87 8.49
C VAL A 69 6.76 0.19 9.16
N GLU A 70 6.70 0.21 10.47
CA GLU A 70 5.53 -0.28 11.23
C GLU A 70 4.90 0.78 12.15
N THR A 71 5.54 1.94 12.29
CA THR A 71 5.06 3.02 13.17
C THR A 71 4.93 4.35 12.45
N GLU A 72 4.12 5.23 13.01
CA GLU A 72 3.95 6.62 12.55
C GLU A 72 5.26 7.40 12.67
N ASN A 73 6.04 7.12 13.71
CA ASN A 73 7.35 7.72 13.91
C ASN A 73 8.35 7.26 12.84
N ASP A 74 8.37 5.98 12.49
CA ASP A 74 9.21 5.45 11.41
C ASP A 74 8.82 6.09 10.07
N PHE A 75 7.51 6.19 9.80
CA PHE A 75 7.01 6.83 8.58
C PHE A 75 7.51 8.27 8.49
N MET A 76 7.36 9.06 9.56
CA MET A 76 7.80 10.45 9.57
C MET A 76 9.32 10.61 9.43
N ALA A 77 10.10 9.71 10.04
CA ALA A 77 11.55 9.71 9.93
C ALA A 77 12.03 9.38 8.51
N LEU A 78 11.34 8.47 7.82
CA LEU A 78 11.72 7.99 6.49
C LEU A 78 11.00 8.72 5.35
N LYS A 79 9.96 9.54 5.61
CA LYS A 79 9.10 10.12 4.57
C LYS A 79 9.86 10.80 3.42
N SER A 80 10.98 11.45 3.71
CA SER A 80 11.81 12.14 2.69
C SER A 80 12.61 11.19 1.78
N SER A 81 12.83 9.94 2.17
CA SER A 81 13.46 8.90 1.34
C SER A 81 12.46 8.01 0.61
N MET A 82 11.16 8.19 0.89
CA MET A 82 10.08 7.46 0.23
C MET A 82 9.61 8.16 -1.05
N VAL A 83 8.89 7.42 -1.88
CA VAL A 83 8.13 7.98 -3.00
C VAL A 83 6.65 7.73 -2.82
N GLN A 84 5.85 8.79 -2.98
CA GLN A 84 4.39 8.68 -3.03
C GLN A 84 3.97 8.17 -4.42
N VAL A 85 3.30 7.03 -4.47
CA VAL A 85 2.83 6.41 -5.72
C VAL A 85 1.50 7.02 -6.15
N GLY A 86 0.53 7.10 -5.24
CA GLY A 86 -0.81 7.55 -5.59
C GLY A 86 -1.85 7.39 -4.47
N PRO A 87 -3.08 7.89 -4.69
CA PRO A 87 -4.16 7.72 -3.74
C PRO A 87 -4.75 6.30 -3.77
N VAL A 88 -5.11 5.78 -2.60
CA VAL A 88 -5.91 4.56 -2.44
C VAL A 88 -7.35 4.99 -2.21
N LYS A 89 -8.25 4.61 -3.13
CA LYS A 89 -9.67 5.04 -3.09
C LYS A 89 -10.65 3.90 -2.87
N THR A 90 -10.20 2.67 -3.04
CA THR A 90 -10.98 1.45 -2.77
C THR A 90 -10.36 0.74 -1.58
N PHE A 91 -11.21 0.19 -0.72
CA PHE A 91 -10.79 -0.40 0.56
C PHE A 91 -10.97 -1.93 0.61
N GLU A 92 -11.61 -2.48 -0.42
CA GLU A 92 -11.79 -3.90 -0.68
C GLU A 92 -11.19 -4.18 -2.05
N ASN A 93 -10.01 -4.81 -2.07
CA ASN A 93 -9.10 -4.84 -3.21
C ASN A 93 -8.75 -3.44 -3.74
N PHE A 94 -7.58 -3.31 -4.34
CA PHE A 94 -7.27 -2.08 -5.07
C PHE A 94 -6.31 -2.31 -6.22
N ILE A 95 -6.30 -1.34 -7.12
CA ILE A 95 -5.28 -1.15 -8.13
C ILE A 95 -4.86 0.32 -8.03
N VAL A 96 -3.60 0.56 -7.74
CA VAL A 96 -2.98 1.89 -7.80
C VAL A 96 -1.98 1.89 -8.96
N PRO A 97 -2.18 2.70 -10.00
CA PRO A 97 -1.20 2.82 -11.08
C PRO A 97 0.16 3.27 -10.53
N LEU A 98 1.23 2.64 -10.99
CA LEU A 98 2.59 3.04 -10.67
C LEU A 98 3.02 4.12 -11.69
N PRO A 99 3.33 5.35 -11.24
CA PRO A 99 3.83 6.40 -12.12
C PRO A 99 5.09 5.99 -12.88
N GLU A 100 5.19 6.42 -14.14
CA GLU A 100 6.42 6.26 -14.92
C GLU A 100 7.63 6.86 -14.19
N GLY A 101 8.76 6.15 -14.21
CA GLY A 101 10.01 6.58 -13.57
C GLY A 101 10.16 6.17 -12.11
N ILE A 102 9.14 5.57 -11.48
CA ILE A 102 9.32 4.88 -10.19
C ILE A 102 9.77 3.45 -10.46
N ASP A 103 10.94 3.10 -9.95
CA ASP A 103 11.48 1.74 -9.99
C ASP A 103 11.23 1.04 -8.64
N PRO A 104 10.32 0.04 -8.57
CA PRO A 104 10.06 -0.70 -7.34
C PRO A 104 11.27 -1.44 -6.77
N SER A 105 12.28 -1.74 -7.59
CA SER A 105 13.48 -2.43 -7.15
C SER A 105 14.35 -1.58 -6.20
N SER A 106 14.15 -0.25 -6.23
CA SER A 106 14.84 0.72 -5.35
C SER A 106 14.27 0.78 -3.93
N TYR A 107 13.18 0.06 -3.65
CA TYR A 107 12.45 0.10 -2.38
C TYR A 107 12.12 -1.32 -1.91
N ASN A 108 12.00 -1.57 -0.61
CA ASN A 108 11.66 -2.91 -0.10
C ASN A 108 10.28 -2.99 0.54
N THR A 109 9.61 -1.86 0.77
CA THR A 109 8.38 -1.82 1.57
C THR A 109 7.33 -0.97 0.88
N VAL A 110 6.09 -1.46 0.89
CA VAL A 110 4.89 -0.70 0.52
C VAL A 110 4.11 -0.32 1.77
N ILE A 111 3.63 0.93 1.82
CA ILE A 111 2.97 1.50 3.00
C ILE A 111 1.68 2.20 2.57
N ILE A 112 0.63 2.09 3.37
CA ILE A 112 -0.58 2.91 3.26
C ILE A 112 -0.61 3.88 4.43
N TRP A 113 -0.68 5.17 4.11
CA TRP A 113 -0.65 6.27 5.05
C TRP A 113 -1.84 7.21 4.84
N CYS A 114 -2.47 7.67 5.92
CA CYS A 114 -3.50 8.70 5.85
C CYS A 114 -2.87 10.10 6.00
N GLU A 115 -2.79 10.87 4.91
CA GLU A 115 -2.20 12.22 4.94
C GLU A 115 -3.04 13.22 5.73
N ALA A 116 -4.38 13.08 5.69
CA ALA A 116 -5.28 14.02 6.38
C ALA A 116 -5.16 13.97 7.91
N PHE A 117 -4.85 12.80 8.47
CA PHE A 117 -4.80 12.60 9.92
C PHE A 117 -3.41 12.23 10.45
N GLY A 118 -2.45 11.98 9.56
CA GLY A 118 -1.12 11.53 9.95
C GLY A 118 -1.16 10.18 10.66
N GLN A 119 -1.82 9.19 10.05
CA GLN A 119 -2.05 7.87 10.64
C GLN A 119 -1.48 6.75 9.77
N PHE A 120 -0.77 5.83 10.42
CA PHE A 120 -0.28 4.59 9.81
C PHE A 120 -1.42 3.60 9.64
N ILE A 121 -1.58 3.03 8.44
CA ILE A 121 -2.67 2.07 8.17
C ILE A 121 -2.14 0.64 8.12
N THR A 122 -1.14 0.40 7.28
CA THR A 122 -0.48 -0.91 7.14
C THR A 122 0.79 -0.76 6.30
N ALA A 123 1.66 -1.76 6.37
CA ALA A 123 2.82 -1.90 5.51
C ALA A 123 3.17 -3.37 5.27
N ALA A 124 3.88 -3.63 4.19
CA ALA A 124 4.42 -4.94 3.87
C ALA A 124 5.80 -4.79 3.22
N GLN A 125 6.75 -5.58 3.70
CA GLN A 125 8.01 -5.80 3.00
C GLN A 125 7.76 -6.76 1.82
N TYR A 126 8.31 -6.46 0.65
CA TYR A 126 8.13 -7.23 -0.59
C TYR A 126 9.43 -7.68 -1.26
N GLN A 127 10.58 -7.29 -0.69
CA GLN A 127 11.93 -7.78 -1.03
C GLN A 127 12.62 -8.29 0.23
#